data_AF-X6NFL2-F1
#
_entry.id   AF-X6NFL2-F1
#
_cell.length_a   1.000
_cell.length_b   1.000
_cell.length_c   1.000
_cell.angle_alpha   90.00
_cell.angle_beta   90.00
_cell.angle_gamma   90.00
#
_symmetry.space_group_name_H-M   'P 1'
#
loop_
_entity.id
_entity.type
_entity.pdbx_description
1 polymer ?
#
loop_
_entity_poly.entity_id
_entity_poly.type
_entity_poly.pdbx_seq_one_letter_code
_entity_poly.pdbx_strand_id
1 'polypeptide(L)'
;IIIIIIIINCYCYCYYHYQLVVNKKTKKGTNQQCEELLCDDLFNCLMFLLHNPINEYRRQGCWVLSNVLAGKDEHKTMALQRNKLLSTLITIAKHDILLVRKEAIIALANATCDASASNVQLLVNAGIFIFLFYSFLKKKKKKLFFFFFFPPPLPLVSAGVIETLISYLKEYNSNSLSLVNHIVVILEALIHICGTAEEISPNVYSNRIEQCDGLTVLEELQSNEQLPEESCHVIVSFIQHFFGEKHDPETDVAYHQIEGLTAESSFHSFDAPLRQDKTHSPFQF
;
A
#
# COMPACT_ATOMS: atom_id res chain seq x y z
N ILE A 1 22.68 32.12 0.60
CA ILE A 1 21.63 33.16 0.38
C ILE A 1 20.61 32.69 -0.66
N ILE A 2 20.99 32.32 -1.89
CA ILE A 2 20.04 31.79 -2.91
C ILE A 2 19.29 30.53 -2.45
N ILE A 3 19.97 29.56 -1.85
CA ILE A 3 19.33 28.35 -1.27
C ILE A 3 18.40 28.72 -0.11
N ILE A 4 18.74 29.74 0.69
CA ILE A 4 17.89 30.22 1.79
C ILE A 4 16.67 30.98 1.24
N ILE A 5 16.81 31.72 0.13
CA ILE A 5 15.68 32.37 -0.56
C ILE A 5 14.80 31.34 -1.26
N ILE A 6 15.36 30.27 -1.84
CA ILE A 6 14.58 29.16 -2.40
C ILE A 6 13.91 28.36 -1.29
N ILE A 7 14.55 28.15 -0.13
CA ILE A 7 13.92 27.49 1.02
C ILE A 7 12.86 28.40 1.64
N ILE A 8 13.10 29.70 1.81
CA ILE A 8 12.10 30.65 2.33
C ILE A 8 10.99 30.84 1.31
N ASN A 9 11.27 30.90 0.01
CA ASN A 9 10.23 30.97 -1.02
C ASN A 9 9.51 29.63 -1.14
N CYS A 10 10.14 28.47 -1.13
CA CYS A 10 9.43 27.17 -1.12
C CYS A 10 8.69 26.96 0.20
N TYR A 11 9.21 27.45 1.33
CA TYR A 11 8.54 27.33 2.63
C TYR A 11 7.37 28.31 2.70
N CYS A 12 7.54 29.58 2.36
CA CYS A 12 6.44 30.54 2.27
C CYS A 12 5.47 30.19 1.14
N TYR A 13 5.92 29.66 0.01
CA TYR A 13 5.08 29.27 -1.12
C TYR A 13 4.36 27.97 -0.82
N CYS A 14 5.02 26.91 -0.33
CA CYS A 14 4.33 25.70 0.11
C CYS A 14 3.57 25.90 1.44
N TYR A 15 3.89 26.87 2.30
CA TYR A 15 3.10 27.22 3.50
C TYR A 15 1.88 28.07 3.14
N TYR A 16 2.05 29.05 2.23
CA TYR A 16 0.96 29.86 1.69
C TYR A 16 0.06 29.00 0.81
N HIS A 17 0.62 28.14 -0.03
CA HIS A 17 -0.13 27.12 -0.75
C HIS A 17 -0.59 25.98 0.14
N TYR A 18 0.05 25.64 1.27
CA TYR A 18 -0.53 24.76 2.30
C TYR A 18 -1.81 25.39 2.86
N GLN A 19 -1.85 26.71 3.06
CA GLN A 19 -3.09 27.40 3.42
C GLN A 19 -4.11 27.42 2.27
N LEU A 20 -3.67 27.31 1.01
CA LEU A 20 -4.54 27.18 -0.16
C LEU A 20 -5.03 25.74 -0.29
N VAL A 21 -4.15 24.76 -0.55
CA VAL A 21 -4.31 23.28 -0.65
C VAL A 21 -5.00 22.65 0.56
N VAL A 22 -5.41 23.41 1.57
CA VAL A 22 -6.10 22.88 2.74
C VAL A 22 -7.30 23.76 3.03
N ASN A 23 -8.48 23.27 2.68
CA ASN A 23 -9.71 23.86 3.16
C ASN A 23 -9.71 23.81 4.70
N LYS A 24 -9.66 24.98 5.34
CA LYS A 24 -9.55 25.11 6.81
C LYS A 24 -10.65 24.37 7.59
N LYS A 25 -11.81 24.11 6.97
CA LYS A 25 -12.91 23.35 7.57
C LYS A 25 -12.69 21.84 7.53
N THR A 26 -12.16 21.32 6.42
CA THR A 26 -12.05 19.87 6.18
C THR A 26 -10.63 19.34 6.31
N LYS A 27 -9.63 20.22 6.37
CA LYS A 27 -8.20 19.93 6.32
C LYS A 27 -7.76 19.13 5.07
N LYS A 28 -8.50 19.24 3.94
CA LYS A 28 -8.23 18.59 2.64
C LYS A 28 -8.04 19.60 1.52
N GLY A 29 -7.30 19.24 0.47
CA GLY A 29 -7.16 20.06 -0.74
C GLY A 29 -8.29 19.95 -1.73
N THR A 30 -8.52 21.03 -2.48
CA THR A 30 -9.47 21.04 -3.59
C THR A 30 -8.80 20.49 -4.85
N ASN A 31 -9.62 20.08 -5.83
CA ASN A 31 -9.10 19.55 -7.09
C ASN A 31 -8.23 20.56 -7.83
N GLN A 32 -8.68 21.82 -7.92
CA GLN A 32 -7.92 22.90 -8.54
C GLN A 32 -6.54 23.10 -7.88
N GLN A 33 -6.46 22.97 -6.55
CA GLN A 33 -5.20 23.12 -5.83
C GLN A 33 -4.24 21.96 -6.09
N CYS A 34 -4.77 20.74 -6.28
CA CYS A 34 -3.96 19.60 -6.71
C CYS A 34 -3.42 19.81 -8.13
N GLU A 35 -4.23 20.33 -9.05
CA GLU A 35 -3.81 20.64 -10.43
C GLU A 35 -2.68 21.67 -10.45
N GLU A 36 -2.84 22.78 -9.74
CA GLU A 36 -1.81 23.83 -9.63
C GLU A 36 -0.50 23.26 -9.07
N LEU A 37 -0.57 22.48 -7.99
CA LEU A 37 0.60 21.87 -7.36
C LEU A 37 1.34 20.90 -8.30
N LEU A 38 0.62 20.29 -9.24
CA LEU A 38 1.17 19.36 -10.23
C LEU A 38 1.76 20.07 -11.46
N CYS A 39 1.71 21.40 -11.54
CA CYS A 39 2.49 22.18 -12.52
C CYS A 39 4.01 22.04 -12.26
N ASP A 40 4.81 22.12 -13.33
CA ASP A 40 6.24 21.77 -13.30
C ASP A 40 7.04 22.50 -12.20
N ASP A 41 6.88 23.81 -12.08
CA ASP A 41 7.63 24.60 -11.08
C ASP A 41 7.29 24.19 -9.65
N LEU A 42 6.02 23.93 -9.37
CA LEU A 42 5.56 23.61 -8.01
C LEU A 42 5.86 22.17 -7.63
N PHE A 43 5.75 21.28 -8.60
CA PHE A 43 6.17 19.90 -8.43
C PHE A 43 7.69 19.81 -8.17
N ASN A 44 8.51 20.61 -8.85
CA ASN A 44 9.95 20.68 -8.59
C ASN A 44 10.23 21.19 -7.17
N CYS A 45 9.51 22.20 -6.69
CA CYS A 45 9.59 22.67 -5.30
C CYS A 45 9.26 21.55 -4.30
N LEU A 46 8.21 20.77 -4.58
CA LEU A 46 7.82 19.62 -3.77
C LEU A 46 8.92 18.55 -3.73
N MET A 47 9.56 18.26 -4.88
CA MET A 47 10.71 17.35 -4.94
C MET A 47 11.91 17.84 -4.12
N PHE A 48 12.17 19.15 -4.08
CA PHE A 48 13.20 19.71 -3.19
C PHE A 48 12.86 19.53 -1.71
N LEU A 49 11.59 19.63 -1.32
CA LEU A 49 11.17 19.35 0.06
C LEU A 49 11.43 17.89 0.45
N LEU A 50 11.14 16.94 -0.44
CA LEU A 50 11.35 15.51 -0.20
C LEU A 50 12.82 15.11 -0.04
N HIS A 51 13.76 15.88 -0.60
CA HIS A 51 15.19 15.63 -0.47
C HIS A 51 15.87 16.53 0.57
N ASN A 52 15.10 17.37 1.27
CA ASN A 52 15.65 18.33 2.19
C ASN A 52 16.29 17.64 3.42
N PRO A 53 17.44 18.09 3.94
CA PRO A 53 18.04 17.50 5.15
C PRO A 53 17.15 17.62 6.40
N ILE A 54 16.25 18.59 6.45
CA ILE A 54 15.34 18.81 7.58
C ILE A 54 14.15 17.85 7.50
N ASN A 55 14.02 16.98 8.52
CA ASN A 55 12.97 15.96 8.60
C ASN A 55 11.55 16.53 8.50
N GLU A 56 11.32 17.70 9.09
CA GLU A 56 10.02 18.38 9.04
C GLU A 56 9.59 18.67 7.60
N TYR A 57 10.51 19.11 6.74
CA TYR A 57 10.20 19.49 5.37
C TYR A 57 9.86 18.26 4.52
N ARG A 58 10.62 17.17 4.69
CA ARG A 58 10.29 15.89 4.06
C ARG A 58 8.93 15.37 4.52
N ARG A 59 8.63 15.46 5.82
CA ARG A 59 7.33 15.05 6.39
C ARG A 59 6.18 15.83 5.76
N GLN A 60 6.30 17.15 5.68
CA GLN A 60 5.27 18.00 5.07
C GLN A 60 5.15 17.73 3.57
N GLY A 61 6.26 17.51 2.86
CA GLY A 61 6.25 17.13 1.44
C GLY A 61 5.48 15.81 1.20
N CYS A 62 5.76 14.77 1.99
CA CYS A 62 5.01 13.52 1.93
C CYS A 62 3.53 13.72 2.26
N TRP A 63 3.21 14.54 3.27
CA TRP A 63 1.84 14.83 3.65
C TRP A 63 1.06 15.54 2.54
N VAL A 64 1.66 16.54 1.89
CA VAL A 64 1.07 17.24 0.74
C VAL A 64 0.79 16.24 -0.39
N LEU A 65 1.77 15.39 -0.72
CA LEU A 65 1.59 14.34 -1.73
C LEU A 65 0.49 13.35 -1.36
N SER A 66 0.33 13.01 -0.08
CA SER A 66 -0.74 12.11 0.34
C SER A 66 -2.13 12.65 0.02
N ASN A 67 -2.33 13.98 0.07
CA ASN A 67 -3.59 14.61 -0.31
C ASN A 67 -3.79 14.60 -1.83
N VAL A 68 -2.74 14.86 -2.62
CA VAL A 68 -2.80 14.77 -4.08
C VAL A 68 -3.17 13.35 -4.51
N LEU A 69 -2.50 12.36 -3.92
CA LEU A 69 -2.70 10.94 -4.22
C LEU A 69 -4.02 10.39 -3.67
N ALA A 70 -4.67 11.06 -2.72
CA ALA A 70 -6.03 10.74 -2.28
C ALA A 70 -7.11 11.39 -3.15
N GLY A 71 -6.72 12.23 -4.11
CA GLY A 71 -7.63 12.96 -4.99
C GLY A 71 -8.15 12.13 -6.16
N LYS A 72 -8.58 12.82 -7.22
CA LYS A 72 -9.05 12.18 -8.45
C LYS A 72 -7.95 11.37 -9.15
N ASP A 73 -8.36 10.38 -9.94
CA ASP A 73 -7.44 9.51 -10.68
C ASP A 73 -6.57 10.27 -11.69
N GLU A 74 -7.03 11.39 -12.26
CA GLU A 74 -6.19 12.20 -13.14
C GLU A 74 -5.00 12.81 -12.38
N HIS A 75 -5.20 13.26 -11.13
CA HIS A 75 -4.13 13.79 -10.29
C HIS A 75 -3.15 12.69 -9.89
N LYS A 76 -3.65 11.50 -9.56
CA LYS A 76 -2.81 10.32 -9.30
C LYS A 76 -1.96 10.02 -10.52
N THR A 77 -2.57 9.95 -11.70
CA THR A 77 -1.88 9.69 -12.97
C THR A 77 -0.78 10.71 -13.23
N MET A 78 -1.11 11.99 -13.16
CA MET A 78 -0.15 13.08 -13.37
C MET A 78 1.02 13.00 -12.38
N ALA A 79 0.77 12.69 -11.10
CA ALA A 79 1.80 12.55 -10.09
C ALA A 79 2.67 11.30 -10.33
N LEU A 80 2.06 10.13 -10.54
CA LEU A 80 2.75 8.84 -10.67
C LEU A 80 3.62 8.77 -11.92
N GLN A 81 3.25 9.48 -12.99
CA GLN A 81 4.05 9.61 -14.21
C GLN A 81 5.25 10.57 -14.05
N ARG A 82 5.34 11.34 -12.95
CA ARG A 82 6.52 12.18 -12.71
C ARG A 82 7.73 11.31 -12.41
N ASN A 83 8.77 11.50 -13.23
CA ASN A 83 10.06 10.85 -13.05
C ASN A 83 10.55 11.01 -11.59
N LYS A 84 10.92 9.88 -10.98
CA LYS A 84 11.50 9.76 -9.63
C LYS A 84 10.55 9.95 -8.44
N LEU A 85 9.27 10.31 -8.63
CA LEU A 85 8.37 10.50 -7.47
C LEU A 85 8.21 9.21 -6.67
N LEU A 86 7.80 8.12 -7.33
CA LEU A 86 7.60 6.83 -6.70
C LEU A 86 8.88 6.31 -6.04
N SER A 87 10.01 6.34 -6.73
CA SER A 87 11.30 5.90 -6.17
C SER A 87 11.73 6.74 -4.96
N THR A 88 11.46 8.04 -4.96
CA THR A 88 11.72 8.94 -3.82
C THR A 88 10.85 8.57 -2.62
N LEU A 89 9.54 8.41 -2.82
CA LEU A 89 8.61 8.01 -1.76
C LEU A 89 8.96 6.65 -1.17
N ILE A 90 9.33 5.67 -1.99
CA ILE A 90 9.80 4.35 -1.53
C ILE A 90 11.07 4.50 -0.69
N THR A 91 12.04 5.29 -1.14
CA THR A 91 13.30 5.51 -0.44
C THR A 91 13.06 6.12 0.93
N ILE A 92 12.24 7.16 1.00
CA ILE A 92 11.83 7.80 2.26
C ILE A 92 11.12 6.78 3.16
N ALA A 93 10.15 6.04 2.62
CA ALA A 93 9.38 5.05 3.39
C ALA A 93 10.24 3.91 3.96
N LYS A 94 11.33 3.55 3.28
CA LYS A 94 12.30 2.53 3.73
C LYS A 94 13.31 3.06 4.76
N HIS A 95 13.90 4.23 4.52
CA HIS A 95 15.16 4.62 5.17
C HIS A 95 15.08 5.84 6.08
N ASP A 96 14.00 6.62 6.05
CA ASP A 96 13.90 7.85 6.82
C ASP A 96 13.61 7.61 8.32
N ILE A 97 13.51 8.68 9.12
CA ILE A 97 13.03 8.60 10.49
C ILE A 97 11.55 8.18 10.53
N LEU A 98 11.13 7.57 11.63
CA LEU A 98 9.80 6.95 11.75
C LEU A 98 8.63 7.88 11.42
N LEU A 99 8.72 9.17 11.78
CA LEU A 99 7.65 10.14 11.52
C LEU A 99 7.49 10.43 10.03
N VAL A 100 8.60 10.62 9.30
CA VAL A 100 8.58 10.89 7.85
C VAL A 100 8.16 9.62 7.08
N ARG A 101 8.69 8.46 7.48
CA ARG A 101 8.30 7.16 6.92
C ARG A 101 6.80 6.92 6.96
N LYS A 102 6.14 7.27 8.06
CA LYS A 102 4.69 7.11 8.20
C LYS A 102 3.94 7.92 7.14
N GLU A 103 4.30 9.17 6.91
CA GLU A 103 3.66 10.00 5.88
C GLU A 103 3.94 9.49 4.46
N ALA A 104 5.15 9.03 4.18
CA ALA A 104 5.47 8.44 2.88
C ALA A 104 4.67 7.15 2.62
N ILE A 105 4.51 6.29 3.63
CA ILE A 105 3.66 5.08 3.55
C ILE A 105 2.20 5.47 3.31
N ILE A 106 1.68 6.49 4.00
CA ILE A 106 0.31 6.98 3.79
C ILE A 106 0.14 7.52 2.36
N ALA A 107 1.10 8.29 1.85
CA ALA A 107 1.06 8.80 0.49
C ALA A 107 1.01 7.66 -0.55
N LEU A 108 1.88 6.65 -0.39
CA LEU A 108 1.89 5.47 -1.24
C LEU A 108 0.58 4.66 -1.14
N ALA A 109 0.00 4.54 0.06
CA ALA A 109 -1.27 3.82 0.26
C ALA A 109 -2.47 4.57 -0.33
N ASN A 110 -2.49 5.90 -0.26
CA ASN A 110 -3.51 6.69 -0.95
C ASN A 110 -3.42 6.52 -2.47
N ALA A 111 -2.21 6.35 -3.02
CA ALA A 111 -2.03 6.10 -4.45
C ALA A 111 -2.68 4.78 -4.90
N THR A 112 -2.84 3.79 -4.01
CA THR A 112 -3.45 2.50 -4.34
C THR A 112 -4.97 2.49 -4.18
N CYS A 113 -5.55 3.32 -3.32
CA CYS A 113 -7.01 3.47 -3.19
C CYS A 113 -7.61 3.97 -4.50
N ASP A 114 -8.73 3.39 -4.95
CA ASP A 114 -9.52 3.86 -6.10
C ASP A 114 -8.67 4.25 -7.33
N ALA A 115 -7.60 3.48 -7.60
CA ALA A 115 -6.71 3.73 -8.72
C ALA A 115 -7.27 3.08 -10.00
N SER A 116 -7.19 3.80 -11.13
CA SER A 116 -7.50 3.22 -12.44
C SER A 116 -6.52 2.10 -12.79
N ALA A 117 -6.91 1.24 -13.74
CA ALA A 117 -6.07 0.14 -14.22
C ALA A 117 -4.67 0.59 -14.68
N SER A 118 -4.56 1.76 -15.30
CA SER A 118 -3.28 2.35 -15.70
C SER A 118 -2.39 2.68 -14.48
N ASN A 119 -2.96 3.34 -13.47
CA ASN A 119 -2.23 3.68 -12.24
C ASN A 119 -1.85 2.44 -11.44
N VAL A 120 -2.75 1.46 -11.37
CA VAL A 120 -2.47 0.17 -10.74
C VAL A 120 -1.26 -0.50 -11.41
N GLN A 121 -1.18 -0.52 -12.74
CA GLN A 121 -0.02 -1.11 -13.44
C GLN A 121 1.29 -0.40 -13.07
N LEU A 122 1.29 0.95 -13.00
CA LEU A 122 2.47 1.72 -12.58
C LEU A 122 2.90 1.35 -11.15
N LEU A 123 1.94 1.19 -10.24
CA LEU A 123 2.18 0.85 -8.84
C LEU A 123 2.66 -0.60 -8.66
N VAL A 124 2.13 -1.54 -9.44
CA VAL A 124 2.59 -2.94 -9.49
C VAL A 124 4.03 -3.00 -10.00
N ASN A 125 4.32 -2.35 -11.13
CA ASN A 125 5.67 -2.30 -11.71
C ASN A 125 6.70 -1.68 -10.77
N ALA A 126 6.27 -0.74 -9.92
CA ALA A 126 7.12 -0.11 -8.90
C ALA A 126 7.21 -0.92 -7.59
N GLY A 127 6.55 -2.07 -7.48
CA GLY A 127 6.55 -2.94 -6.30
C GLY A 127 5.83 -2.34 -5.07
N ILE A 128 4.93 -1.38 -5.28
CA ILE A 128 4.28 -0.64 -4.19
C ILE A 128 3.36 -1.52 -3.35
N PHE A 129 2.59 -2.41 -3.99
CA PHE A 129 1.68 -3.31 -3.30
C PHE A 129 2.42 -4.18 -2.27
N ILE A 130 3.52 -4.81 -2.68
CA ILE A 130 4.37 -5.63 -1.81
C ILE A 130 5.02 -4.79 -0.71
N PHE A 131 5.51 -3.59 -1.05
CA PHE A 131 6.14 -2.71 -0.06
C PHE A 131 5.16 -2.30 1.05
N LEU A 132 3.95 -1.90 0.67
CA LEU A 132 2.92 -1.46 1.62
C LEU A 132 2.38 -2.63 2.44
N PHE A 133 2.24 -3.79 1.82
CA PHE A 133 1.91 -5.03 2.48
C PHE A 133 2.88 -5.36 3.60
N TYR A 134 4.20 -5.37 3.31
CA TYR A 134 5.23 -5.54 4.34
C TYR A 134 5.15 -4.45 5.42
N SER A 135 4.92 -3.20 5.02
CA SER A 135 4.92 -2.04 5.92
C SER A 135 3.76 -2.04 6.92
N PHE A 136 2.57 -2.47 6.51
CA PHE A 136 1.40 -2.54 7.38
C PHE A 136 1.39 -3.82 8.23
N LEU A 137 1.82 -4.95 7.68
CA LEU A 137 1.67 -6.24 8.34
C LEU A 137 2.78 -6.52 9.37
N LYS A 138 4.02 -6.06 9.13
CA LYS A 138 5.08 -6.04 10.15
C LYS A 138 4.67 -5.29 11.43
N LYS A 139 3.76 -4.32 11.32
CA LYS A 139 3.29 -3.50 12.46
C LYS A 139 1.98 -3.99 13.07
N LYS A 140 1.53 -5.21 12.72
CA LYS A 140 0.22 -5.77 13.13
C LYS A 140 -0.94 -4.83 12.78
N LYS A 141 -0.83 -4.05 11.71
CA LYS A 141 -1.88 -3.12 11.25
C LYS A 141 -2.74 -3.74 10.15
N LYS A 142 -3.20 -4.98 10.36
CA LYS A 142 -4.03 -5.74 9.41
C LYS A 142 -5.22 -4.91 8.92
N LYS A 143 -5.97 -4.29 9.84
CA LYS A 143 -7.11 -3.42 9.51
C LYS A 143 -6.79 -2.27 8.54
N LEU A 144 -5.61 -1.67 8.68
CA LEU A 144 -5.20 -0.56 7.81
C LEU A 144 -4.80 -1.07 6.42
N PHE A 145 -4.17 -2.24 6.35
CA PHE A 145 -3.91 -2.91 5.07
C PHE A 145 -5.24 -3.19 4.35
N PHE A 146 -6.19 -3.86 4.98
CA PHE A 146 -7.48 -4.14 4.34
C PHE A 146 -8.21 -2.87 3.88
N PHE A 147 -8.17 -1.80 4.67
CA PHE A 147 -8.74 -0.51 4.27
C PHE A 147 -8.16 0.05 2.96
N PHE A 148 -6.84 -0.08 2.73
CA PHE A 148 -6.18 0.48 1.54
C PHE A 148 -6.22 -0.45 0.32
N PHE A 149 -6.44 -1.75 0.53
CA PHE A 149 -6.24 -2.78 -0.49
C PHE A 149 -7.47 -3.62 -0.80
N PHE A 150 -8.54 -3.54 0.00
CA PHE A 150 -9.71 -4.41 -0.12
C PHE A 150 -11.04 -3.65 -0.17
N PRO A 151 -11.95 -4.01 -1.11
CA PRO A 151 -11.84 -5.10 -2.08
C PRO A 151 -10.74 -4.84 -3.13
N PRO A 152 -9.96 -5.84 -3.55
CA PRO A 152 -8.92 -5.61 -4.53
C PRO A 152 -9.65 -5.28 -5.84
N PRO A 153 -9.46 -4.09 -6.40
CA PRO A 153 -10.15 -3.74 -7.63
C PRO A 153 -9.75 -4.78 -8.69
N LEU A 154 -10.69 -5.32 -9.49
CA LEU A 154 -10.41 -6.12 -10.71
C LEU A 154 -9.15 -5.67 -11.49
N PRO A 155 -8.91 -4.35 -11.66
CA PRO A 155 -7.64 -3.78 -12.11
C PRO A 155 -6.36 -4.38 -11.53
N LEU A 156 -6.32 -4.65 -10.22
CA LEU A 156 -5.18 -5.21 -9.49
C LEU A 156 -4.75 -6.56 -10.05
N VAL A 157 -5.73 -7.43 -10.31
CA VAL A 157 -5.44 -8.75 -10.83
C VAL A 157 -5.10 -8.70 -12.31
N SER A 158 -5.79 -7.87 -13.09
CA SER A 158 -5.42 -7.64 -14.49
C SER A 158 -4.03 -7.03 -14.68
N ALA A 159 -3.50 -6.36 -13.65
CA ALA A 159 -2.20 -5.69 -13.68
C ALA A 159 -1.01 -6.61 -13.35
N GLY A 160 -1.25 -7.91 -13.15
CA GLY A 160 -0.19 -8.88 -12.90
C GLY A 160 0.25 -8.98 -11.43
N VAL A 161 -0.61 -8.58 -10.48
CA VAL A 161 -0.26 -8.64 -9.05
C VAL A 161 -0.02 -10.07 -8.58
N ILE A 162 -0.80 -11.03 -9.08
CA ILE A 162 -0.67 -12.46 -8.73
C ILE A 162 0.70 -12.96 -9.17
N GLU A 163 1.08 -12.69 -10.41
CA GLU A 163 2.37 -13.07 -10.99
C GLU A 163 3.52 -12.43 -10.24
N THR A 164 3.36 -11.17 -9.82
CA THR A 164 4.36 -10.48 -9.00
C THR A 164 4.49 -11.16 -7.64
N LEU A 165 3.39 -11.47 -6.96
CA LEU A 165 3.38 -12.16 -5.67
C LEU A 165 4.03 -13.56 -5.78
N ILE A 166 3.68 -14.32 -6.81
CA ILE A 166 4.26 -15.65 -7.08
C ILE A 166 5.75 -15.57 -7.43
N SER A 167 6.17 -14.61 -8.27
CA SER A 167 7.59 -14.42 -8.60
C SER A 167 8.43 -14.16 -7.35
N TYR A 168 7.89 -13.44 -6.37
CA TYR A 168 8.57 -13.23 -5.09
C TYR A 168 8.63 -14.49 -4.22
N LEU A 169 7.61 -15.34 -4.25
CA LEU A 169 7.67 -16.66 -3.62
C LEU A 169 8.75 -17.54 -4.27
N LYS A 170 8.91 -17.48 -5.61
CA LYS A 170 9.98 -18.18 -6.35
C LYS A 170 11.39 -17.69 -5.98
N GLU A 171 11.54 -16.39 -5.76
CA GLU A 171 12.83 -15.79 -5.34
C GLU A 171 13.20 -16.10 -3.88
N TYR A 172 12.37 -16.83 -3.13
CA TYR A 172 12.73 -17.35 -1.83
C TYR A 172 13.90 -18.34 -1.96
N ASN A 173 15.12 -17.82 -1.87
CA ASN A 173 16.33 -18.60 -1.76
C ASN A 173 16.92 -18.41 -0.35
N SER A 174 16.95 -19.51 0.40
CA SER A 174 17.66 -19.77 1.65
C SER A 174 18.58 -18.66 2.19
N ASN A 175 18.31 -18.20 3.43
CA ASN A 175 19.22 -17.54 4.42
C ASN A 175 18.78 -16.22 5.10
N SER A 176 17.48 -15.88 5.21
CA SER A 176 17.09 -14.77 6.11
C SER A 176 15.76 -14.98 6.82
N LEU A 177 15.81 -14.99 8.15
CA LEU A 177 14.67 -15.03 9.09
C LEU A 177 13.64 -13.90 8.84
N SER A 178 14.00 -12.83 8.12
CA SER A 178 13.06 -11.78 7.73
C SER A 178 12.07 -12.20 6.63
N LEU A 179 12.38 -13.26 5.85
CA LEU A 179 11.55 -13.70 4.72
C LEU A 179 10.38 -14.60 5.11
N VAL A 180 10.43 -15.33 6.23
CA VAL A 180 9.32 -16.18 6.69
C VAL A 180 8.03 -15.37 6.85
N ASN A 181 8.14 -14.18 7.45
CA ASN A 181 7.01 -13.27 7.56
C ASN A 181 6.45 -12.91 6.18
N HIS A 182 7.29 -12.70 5.16
CA HIS A 182 6.85 -12.30 3.81
C HIS A 182 5.96 -13.35 3.15
N ILE A 183 6.24 -14.65 3.34
CA ILE A 183 5.46 -15.74 2.77
C ILE A 183 4.04 -15.74 3.35
N VAL A 184 3.91 -15.73 4.68
CA VAL A 184 2.59 -15.68 5.34
C VAL A 184 1.81 -14.48 4.84
N VAL A 185 2.48 -13.34 4.71
CA VAL A 185 1.82 -12.17 4.17
C VAL A 185 1.31 -12.47 2.78
N ILE A 186 2.17 -12.88 1.83
CA ILE A 186 1.80 -13.13 0.43
C ILE A 186 0.61 -14.11 0.33
N LEU A 187 0.60 -15.15 1.14
CA LEU A 187 -0.52 -16.09 1.23
C LEU A 187 -1.81 -15.41 1.69
N GLU A 188 -1.77 -14.55 2.71
CA GLU A 188 -2.94 -13.74 3.10
C GLU A 188 -3.44 -12.87 1.94
N ALA A 189 -2.58 -12.27 1.12
CA ALA A 189 -3.05 -11.52 -0.07
C ALA A 189 -3.71 -12.43 -1.10
N LEU A 190 -3.11 -13.58 -1.41
CA LEU A 190 -3.66 -14.53 -2.37
C LEU A 190 -5.02 -15.07 -1.90
N ILE A 191 -5.17 -15.38 -0.60
CA ILE A 191 -6.45 -15.76 0.02
C ILE A 191 -7.52 -14.74 -0.29
N HIS A 192 -7.29 -13.47 0.04
CA HIS A 192 -8.33 -12.46 -0.15
C HIS A 192 -8.58 -12.13 -1.62
N ILE A 193 -7.55 -12.20 -2.47
CA ILE A 193 -7.72 -12.03 -3.93
C ILE A 193 -8.62 -13.16 -4.44
N CYS A 194 -8.30 -14.41 -4.17
CA CYS A 194 -9.09 -15.55 -4.64
C CYS A 194 -10.50 -15.56 -4.05
N GLY A 195 -10.67 -15.22 -2.76
CA GLY A 195 -11.96 -15.09 -2.09
C GLY A 195 -12.91 -14.09 -2.75
N THR A 196 -12.40 -13.06 -3.44
CA THR A 196 -13.27 -12.10 -4.15
C THR A 196 -13.97 -12.66 -5.38
N ALA A 197 -13.55 -13.82 -5.87
CA ALA A 197 -14.21 -14.55 -6.97
C ALA A 197 -14.64 -15.96 -6.54
N GLU A 198 -14.89 -16.17 -5.25
CA GLU A 198 -15.26 -17.49 -4.70
C GLU A 198 -16.58 -18.02 -5.28
N GLU A 199 -17.56 -17.15 -5.47
CA GLU A 199 -18.85 -17.50 -6.09
C GLU A 199 -18.74 -17.79 -7.60
N ILE A 200 -17.59 -17.51 -8.23
CA ILE A 200 -17.37 -17.68 -9.67
C ILE A 200 -16.58 -18.97 -9.90
N SER A 201 -17.23 -19.97 -10.51
CA SER A 201 -16.60 -21.24 -10.88
C SER A 201 -16.39 -21.34 -12.41
N PRO A 202 -15.16 -21.61 -12.90
CA PRO A 202 -13.93 -21.76 -12.13
C PRO A 202 -13.41 -20.41 -11.61
N ASN A 203 -12.75 -20.42 -10.45
CA ASN A 203 -12.20 -19.21 -9.85
C ASN A 203 -11.10 -18.66 -10.77
N VAL A 204 -11.34 -17.47 -11.34
CA VAL A 204 -10.46 -16.84 -12.33
C VAL A 204 -9.07 -16.52 -11.77
N TYR A 205 -8.95 -16.33 -10.46
CA TYR A 205 -7.70 -16.02 -9.79
C TYR A 205 -6.91 -17.28 -9.43
N SER A 206 -7.57 -18.36 -9.02
CA SER A 206 -6.93 -19.68 -8.89
C SER A 206 -6.33 -20.12 -10.23
N ASN A 207 -7.10 -19.99 -11.32
CA ASN A 207 -6.60 -20.28 -12.67
C ASN A 207 -5.38 -19.42 -13.04
N ARG A 208 -5.35 -18.15 -12.61
CA ARG A 208 -4.21 -17.24 -12.84
C ARG A 208 -2.97 -17.68 -12.07
N ILE A 209 -3.13 -18.13 -10.83
CA ILE A 209 -2.05 -18.68 -10.00
C ILE A 209 -1.46 -19.92 -10.68
N GLU A 210 -2.29 -20.84 -11.16
CA GLU A 210 -1.83 -22.01 -11.94
C GLU A 210 -1.07 -21.59 -13.20
N GLN A 211 -1.59 -20.63 -13.97
CA GLN A 211 -0.95 -20.15 -15.20
C GLN A 211 0.44 -19.54 -15.02
N CYS A 212 0.79 -19.08 -13.82
CA CYS A 212 2.12 -18.55 -13.51
C CYS A 212 3.00 -19.52 -12.70
N ASP A 213 2.68 -20.82 -12.73
CA ASP A 213 3.29 -21.90 -11.93
C ASP A 213 3.25 -21.64 -10.42
N GLY A 214 2.29 -20.85 -9.96
CA GLY A 214 2.16 -20.50 -8.55
C GLY A 214 1.77 -21.70 -7.69
N LEU A 215 0.95 -22.61 -8.20
CA LEU A 215 0.57 -23.83 -7.50
C LEU A 215 1.79 -24.70 -7.16
N THR A 216 2.68 -24.94 -8.13
CA THR A 216 3.93 -25.69 -7.92
C THR A 216 4.79 -25.05 -6.83
N VAL A 217 4.91 -23.72 -6.83
CA VAL A 217 5.67 -22.99 -5.81
C VAL A 217 5.07 -23.16 -4.43
N LEU A 218 3.74 -23.12 -4.32
CA LEU A 218 3.04 -23.34 -3.05
C LEU A 218 3.22 -24.78 -2.54
N GLU A 219 3.15 -25.78 -3.42
CA GLU A 219 3.40 -27.18 -3.09
C GLU A 219 4.85 -27.46 -2.63
N GLU A 220 5.81 -26.75 -3.20
CA GLU A 220 7.21 -26.80 -2.74
C GLU A 220 7.36 -26.13 -1.36
N LEU A 221 6.71 -24.98 -1.14
CA LEU A 221 6.79 -24.24 0.12
C LEU A 221 6.14 -24.98 1.29
N GLN A 222 5.01 -25.69 1.12
CA GLN A 222 4.41 -26.47 2.22
C GLN A 222 5.34 -27.58 2.75
N SER A 223 6.27 -28.06 1.92
CA SER A 223 7.23 -29.10 2.28
C SER A 223 8.56 -28.53 2.82
N ASN A 224 8.64 -27.21 2.99
CA ASN A 224 9.88 -26.54 3.38
C ASN A 224 10.09 -26.55 4.90
N GLU A 225 11.07 -27.33 5.36
CA GLU A 225 11.44 -27.47 6.77
C GLU A 225 11.90 -26.16 7.44
N GLN A 226 12.23 -25.12 6.67
CA GLN A 226 12.63 -23.81 7.21
C GLN A 226 11.43 -22.92 7.58
N LEU A 227 10.22 -23.26 7.14
CA LEU A 227 9.03 -22.50 7.45
C LEU A 227 8.42 -22.96 8.79
N PRO A 228 7.83 -22.02 9.56
CA PRO A 228 7.04 -22.38 10.72
C PRO A 228 5.87 -23.27 10.32
N GLU A 229 5.54 -24.24 11.16
CA GLU A 229 4.43 -25.17 10.95
C GLU A 229 3.10 -24.45 10.67
N GLU A 230 2.83 -23.34 11.36
CA GLU A 230 1.67 -22.47 11.11
C GLU A 230 1.62 -21.96 9.66
N SER A 231 2.77 -21.61 9.08
CA SER A 231 2.86 -21.12 7.70
C SER A 231 2.58 -22.24 6.71
N CYS A 232 3.14 -23.44 6.94
CA CYS A 232 2.85 -24.61 6.11
C CYS A 232 1.37 -25.00 6.18
N HIS A 233 0.76 -24.93 7.36
CA HIS A 233 -0.68 -25.20 7.51
C HIS A 233 -1.53 -24.23 6.69
N VAL A 234 -1.20 -22.92 6.68
CA VAL A 234 -1.92 -21.94 5.86
C VAL A 234 -1.78 -22.25 4.36
N ILE A 235 -0.59 -22.68 3.91
CA ILE A 235 -0.37 -23.08 2.52
C ILE A 235 -1.23 -24.29 2.16
N VAL A 236 -1.22 -25.33 3.00
CA VAL A 236 -2.02 -26.55 2.80
C VAL A 236 -3.50 -26.20 2.71
N SER A 237 -4.03 -25.42 3.66
CA SER A 237 -5.43 -25.00 3.65
C SER A 237 -5.77 -24.18 2.41
N PHE A 238 -4.88 -23.28 1.97
CA PHE A 238 -5.07 -22.49 0.75
C PHE A 238 -5.13 -23.39 -0.50
N ILE A 239 -4.20 -24.34 -0.64
CA ILE A 239 -4.16 -25.28 -1.76
C ILE A 239 -5.45 -26.10 -1.79
N GLN A 240 -5.84 -26.68 -0.65
CA GLN A 240 -7.04 -27.51 -0.57
C GLN A 240 -8.32 -26.73 -0.91
N HIS A 241 -8.45 -25.50 -0.41
CA HIS A 241 -9.64 -24.66 -0.64
C HIS A 241 -9.79 -24.23 -2.10
N PHE A 242 -8.71 -23.74 -2.71
CA PHE A 242 -8.78 -23.11 -4.04
C PHE A 242 -8.38 -24.03 -5.20
N PHE A 243 -7.75 -25.17 -4.94
CA PHE A 243 -7.22 -26.10 -5.96
C PHE A 243 -7.57 -27.59 -5.68
N GLY A 244 -8.17 -27.91 -4.52
CA GLY A 244 -8.54 -29.28 -4.17
C GLY A 244 -9.74 -29.81 -4.97
N GLU A 245 -9.79 -31.13 -5.20
CA GLU A 245 -10.84 -31.78 -5.99
C GLU A 245 -12.19 -31.95 -5.27
N LYS A 246 -12.30 -31.61 -3.98
CA LYS A 246 -13.53 -31.77 -3.18
C LYS A 246 -13.71 -30.65 -2.17
N HIS A 247 -14.93 -30.11 -2.12
CA HIS A 247 -15.40 -29.23 -1.04
C HIS A 247 -15.38 -30.04 0.28
N ASP A 248 -14.38 -29.81 1.12
CA ASP A 248 -14.27 -30.42 2.45
C ASP A 248 -14.69 -29.38 3.50
N PRO A 249 -15.77 -29.61 4.28
CA PRO A 249 -16.22 -28.67 5.29
C PRO A 249 -15.18 -28.46 6.43
N GLU A 250 -14.21 -29.34 6.63
CA GLU A 250 -13.10 -29.09 7.57
C GLU A 250 -12.13 -28.00 7.05
N THR A 251 -11.95 -27.92 5.73
CA THR A 251 -11.14 -26.86 5.09
C THR A 251 -11.82 -25.49 5.16
N ASP A 252 -13.16 -25.43 5.03
CA ASP A 252 -13.92 -24.19 5.22
C ASP A 252 -13.77 -23.68 6.67
N VAL A 253 -13.71 -24.56 7.67
CA VAL A 253 -13.53 -24.18 9.07
C VAL A 253 -12.13 -23.65 9.34
N ALA A 254 -11.08 -24.26 8.77
CA ALA A 254 -9.71 -23.77 8.88
C ALA A 254 -9.54 -22.41 8.16
N TYR A 255 -10.14 -22.27 6.99
CA TYR A 255 -10.21 -21.01 6.24
C TYR A 255 -10.97 -19.93 7.01
N HIS A 256 -12.15 -20.23 7.54
CA HIS A 256 -12.93 -19.30 8.35
C HIS A 256 -12.31 -19.04 9.73
N GLN A 257 -11.40 -19.86 10.24
CA GLN A 257 -10.55 -19.50 11.39
C GLN A 257 -9.47 -18.49 11.01
N ILE A 258 -8.91 -18.60 9.80
CA ILE A 258 -8.02 -17.59 9.22
C ILE A 258 -8.79 -16.28 8.98
N GLU A 259 -10.01 -16.32 8.45
CA GLU A 259 -10.92 -15.16 8.37
C GLU A 259 -11.45 -14.73 9.75
N GLY A 260 -11.61 -15.62 10.71
CA GLY A 260 -12.10 -15.33 12.07
C GLY A 260 -11.11 -14.48 12.87
N LEU A 261 -9.81 -14.67 12.62
CA LEU A 261 -8.75 -13.74 13.02
C LEU A 261 -8.89 -12.35 12.36
N THR A 262 -9.75 -12.20 11.36
CA THR A 262 -10.10 -10.93 10.67
C THR A 262 -11.49 -10.39 11.06
N ALA A 263 -12.44 -11.23 11.48
CA ALA A 263 -13.85 -10.86 11.73
C ALA A 263 -14.12 -10.06 13.02
N GLU A 264 -13.23 -10.09 14.02
CA GLU A 264 -13.30 -9.17 15.18
C GLU A 264 -13.14 -7.68 14.78
N SER A 265 -12.86 -7.40 13.51
CA SER A 265 -12.68 -6.05 12.97
C SER A 265 -13.93 -5.47 12.27
N SER A 266 -15.13 -5.97 12.63
CA SER A 266 -16.42 -5.57 12.07
C SER A 266 -16.51 -4.08 11.69
N PHE A 267 -16.82 -3.91 10.40
CA PHE A 267 -16.87 -2.67 9.65
C PHE A 267 -18.01 -1.77 10.12
N HIS A 268 -17.78 -0.98 11.16
CA HIS A 268 -18.32 0.38 11.19
C HIS A 268 -17.40 1.26 10.36
N SER A 269 -17.96 2.18 9.59
CA SER A 269 -17.27 3.23 8.84
C SER A 269 -16.21 3.90 9.72
N PHE A 270 -14.98 3.37 9.68
CA PHE A 270 -13.84 3.99 10.33
C PHE A 270 -13.39 5.10 9.39
N ASP A 271 -13.97 6.27 9.59
CA ASP A 271 -13.33 7.52 9.21
C ASP A 271 -11.85 7.39 9.62
N ALA A 272 -10.96 7.39 8.62
CA ALA A 272 -9.52 7.45 8.81
C ALA A 272 -9.25 8.34 10.03
N PRO A 273 -8.58 7.86 11.09
CA PRO A 273 -8.74 8.35 12.44
C PRO A 273 -8.79 9.87 12.39
N LEU A 274 -10.01 10.38 12.57
CA LEU A 274 -10.21 11.77 12.93
C LEU A 274 -9.19 11.99 14.03
N ARG A 275 -8.19 12.85 13.78
CA ARG A 275 -7.48 13.49 14.88
C ARG A 275 -8.54 14.31 15.62
N GLN A 276 -9.33 13.64 16.46
CA GLN A 276 -10.07 14.28 17.53
C GLN A 276 -9.03 14.72 18.54
N ASP A 277 -8.78 16.02 18.46
CA ASP A 277 -8.36 16.93 19.52
C ASP A 277 -7.33 16.45 20.55
N LYS A 278 -6.13 17.02 20.40
CA LYS A 278 -5.64 17.88 21.47
C LYS A 278 -5.54 19.30 20.93
N THR A 279 -6.55 20.07 21.27
CA THR A 279 -6.58 21.53 21.30
C THR A 279 -5.43 22.06 22.17
N HIS A 280 -4.21 22.08 21.65
CA HIS A 280 -3.18 23.00 22.14
C HIS A 280 -2.33 23.45 20.96
N SER A 281 -2.62 24.67 20.50
CA SER A 281 -1.64 25.51 19.83
C SER A 281 -0.37 25.60 20.69
N PRO A 282 0.84 25.33 20.16
CA PRO A 282 2.06 25.73 20.83
C PRO A 282 2.54 27.12 20.41
N PHE A 283 1.78 27.90 19.63
CA PHE A 283 2.18 29.25 19.24
C PHE A 283 1.00 30.23 19.26
N GLN A 284 0.80 30.87 20.41
CA GLN A 284 0.21 32.20 20.49
C GLN A 284 1.36 33.21 20.58
N PHE A 285 1.37 34.17 19.66
CA PHE A 285 1.37 35.60 19.99
C PHE A 285 0.16 36.22 19.29
#